data_AF-A0A397UEK9-F1
#
_entry.id   AF-A0A397UEK9-F1
#
_cell.length_a   1.000
_cell.length_b   1.000
_cell.length_c   1.000
_cell.angle_alpha   90.00
_cell.angle_beta   90.00
_cell.angle_gamma   90.00
#
_symmetry.space_group_name_H-M   'P 1'
#
loop_
_entity.id
_entity.type
_entity.pdbx_description
1 polymer ?
#
loop_
_entity_poly.entity_id
_entity_poly.type
_entity_poly.pdbx_seq_one_letter_code
_entity_poly.pdbx_strand_id
1 'polypeptide(L)'
;MYSYIFGERKVLPQNPKPWRINLLLEISRSAWKEVSTAVEASLCKDAEYLTLKDLFDNTIPLVLDIYAVLFRSGDFEAYLESCFRVWTIFLKFSRRNYTKAPLMFLSDIFYWELNQHPILGTIKAELPKFSDSTVEIFHSFLRRGTQKHTDADQLIKYGHYINLLRLDSSGFRENFAHTSSWAKYEYSVQDITQLTKKSACFLLQCFSDIYTRVFHHNLLISLPLQTYPSSSKRKHEENFGTFSLTAMNMPEAQLWHLPLGFSPIEVLSCGHTYHKFCYNNNGSKCLHCLAFLQNGIDEHVQSLQESLLNPDKKKNKKKKTQAKESEENNPCDNDDEIEPINYRTSSLEKALREFQSQ
;
A
#
# COMPACT_ATOMS: atom_id res chain seq x y z
N MET A 1 -4.91 16.83 6.73
CA MET A 1 -6.08 16.46 5.91
C MET A 1 -7.41 16.48 6.69
N TYR A 2 -7.64 15.59 7.68
CA TYR A 2 -8.95 15.48 8.36
C TYR A 2 -9.46 16.80 8.94
N SER A 3 -8.63 17.51 9.71
CA SER A 3 -8.94 18.83 10.27
C SER A 3 -9.29 19.87 9.20
N TYR A 4 -8.55 19.88 8.08
CA TYR A 4 -8.81 20.78 6.96
C TYR A 4 -10.20 20.55 6.33
N ILE A 5 -10.58 19.28 6.14
CA ILE A 5 -11.83 18.91 5.45
C ILE A 5 -13.05 19.13 6.35
N PHE A 6 -12.95 18.66 7.59
CA PHE A 6 -14.08 18.59 8.52
C PHE A 6 -14.14 19.76 9.52
N GLY A 7 -13.11 20.62 9.54
CA GLY A 7 -12.95 21.79 10.42
C GLY A 7 -11.95 21.54 11.54
N GLU A 8 -11.18 22.57 11.90
CA GLU A 8 -10.06 22.50 12.87
C GLU A 8 -10.48 21.99 14.25
N ARG A 9 -11.73 22.24 14.66
CA ARG A 9 -12.27 21.77 15.95
C ARG A 9 -12.56 20.27 15.97
N LYS A 10 -12.56 19.59 14.82
CA LYS A 10 -12.81 18.15 14.73
C LYS A 10 -11.49 17.40 14.68
N VAL A 11 -11.23 16.63 15.72
CA VAL A 11 -10.03 15.78 15.84
C VAL A 11 -10.35 14.37 15.34
N LEU A 12 -9.44 13.78 14.56
CA LEU A 12 -9.52 12.37 14.20
C LEU A 12 -9.16 11.56 15.44
N PRO A 13 -10.04 10.65 15.93
CA PRO A 13 -9.70 9.80 17.07
C PRO A 13 -8.45 8.95 16.78
N GLN A 14 -7.67 8.60 17.81
CA GLN A 14 -6.51 7.72 17.66
C GLN A 14 -6.86 6.37 17.02
N ASN A 15 -8.04 5.82 17.36
CA ASN A 15 -8.60 4.60 16.78
C ASN A 15 -9.90 4.95 16.04
N PRO A 16 -9.82 5.49 14.81
CA PRO A 16 -10.99 5.86 14.06
C PRO A 16 -11.79 4.62 13.65
N LYS A 17 -13.12 4.74 13.60
CA LYS A 17 -13.99 3.65 13.12
C LYS A 17 -13.63 3.28 11.67
N PRO A 18 -13.72 2.01 11.26
CA PRO A 18 -13.34 1.56 9.92
C PRO A 18 -13.96 2.37 8.78
N TRP A 19 -15.24 2.73 8.88
CA TRP A 19 -15.92 3.54 7.86
C TRP A 19 -15.30 4.93 7.69
N ARG A 20 -14.74 5.54 8.75
CA ARG A 20 -14.07 6.85 8.67
C ARG A 20 -12.73 6.73 7.96
N ILE A 21 -11.99 5.66 8.22
CA ILE A 21 -10.75 5.35 7.50
C ILE A 21 -11.08 5.19 6.02
N ASN A 22 -12.08 4.37 5.69
CA ASN A 22 -12.52 4.15 4.31
C ASN A 22 -12.93 5.46 3.62
N LEU A 23 -13.72 6.31 4.29
CA LEU A 23 -14.12 7.61 3.76
C LEU A 23 -12.91 8.48 3.40
N LEU A 24 -11.93 8.57 4.32
CA LEU A 24 -10.71 9.35 4.10
C LEU A 24 -9.89 8.83 2.91
N LEU A 25 -9.74 7.51 2.80
CA LEU A 25 -9.02 6.90 1.68
C LEU A 25 -9.75 7.14 0.35
N GLU A 26 -11.07 6.99 0.32
CA GLU A 26 -11.89 7.19 -0.88
C GLU A 26 -11.85 8.63 -1.40
N ILE A 27 -12.04 9.62 -0.51
CA ILE A 27 -11.96 11.03 -0.92
C ILE A 27 -10.53 11.42 -1.29
N SER A 28 -9.51 10.80 -0.68
CA SER A 28 -8.10 11.01 -1.06
C SER A 28 -7.81 10.49 -2.47
N ARG A 29 -8.22 9.25 -2.76
CA ARG A 29 -8.09 8.65 -4.10
C ARG A 29 -8.81 9.48 -5.15
N SER A 30 -10.04 9.88 -4.87
CA SER A 30 -10.87 10.67 -5.78
C SER A 30 -10.25 12.04 -6.03
N ALA A 31 -9.81 12.73 -4.98
CA ALA A 31 -9.17 14.04 -5.08
C ALA A 31 -7.85 13.96 -5.85
N TRP A 32 -7.04 12.95 -5.57
CA TRP A 32 -5.78 12.73 -6.29
C TRP A 32 -6.02 12.54 -7.78
N LYS A 33 -7.03 11.76 -8.18
CA LYS A 33 -7.40 11.58 -9.59
C LYS A 33 -7.76 12.90 -10.28
N GLU A 34 -8.30 13.88 -9.56
CA GLU A 34 -8.63 15.20 -10.13
C GLU A 34 -7.39 16.10 -10.28
N VAL A 35 -6.39 15.97 -9.41
CA VAL A 35 -5.27 16.93 -9.34
C VAL A 35 -3.91 16.36 -9.79
N SER A 36 -3.78 15.05 -9.96
CA SER A 36 -2.50 14.38 -10.20
C SER A 36 -1.76 14.93 -11.43
N THR A 37 -2.47 15.19 -12.52
CA THR A 37 -1.90 15.75 -13.75
C THR A 37 -1.40 17.19 -13.58
N ALA A 38 -2.02 17.97 -12.70
CA ALA A 38 -1.58 19.32 -12.37
C ALA A 38 -0.38 19.33 -11.41
N VAL A 39 -0.20 18.25 -10.63
CA VAL A 39 0.87 18.08 -9.65
C VAL A 39 2.09 17.36 -10.23
N GLU A 40 1.99 16.76 -11.41
CA GLU A 40 3.05 15.97 -12.02
C GLU A 40 4.28 16.84 -12.35
N ALA A 41 5.41 16.57 -11.69
CA ALA A 41 6.72 17.12 -12.05
C ALA A 41 7.63 16.00 -12.48
N SER A 42 7.93 15.98 -13.78
CA SER A 42 8.67 14.94 -14.48
C SER A 42 10.10 14.69 -13.95
N LEU A 43 10.64 15.56 -13.09
CA LEU A 43 12.02 15.47 -12.58
C LEU A 43 12.15 15.74 -11.07
N CYS A 44 11.06 15.76 -10.30
CA CYS A 44 11.14 16.01 -8.86
C CYS A 44 11.65 14.75 -8.12
N LYS A 45 12.84 14.86 -7.49
CA LYS A 45 13.44 13.80 -6.65
C LYS A 45 13.23 14.00 -5.15
N ASP A 46 12.49 15.03 -4.77
CA ASP A 46 12.24 15.32 -3.37
C ASP A 46 11.55 14.13 -2.68
N ALA A 47 12.05 13.75 -1.51
CA ALA A 47 11.61 12.53 -0.82
C ALA A 47 10.16 12.65 -0.33
N GLU A 48 9.74 13.84 0.11
CA GLU A 48 8.37 14.11 0.54
C GLU A 48 7.41 14.04 -0.65
N TYR A 49 7.77 14.67 -1.78
CA TYR A 49 7.04 14.58 -3.04
C TYR A 49 6.83 13.12 -3.47
N LEU A 50 7.92 12.36 -3.58
CA LEU A 50 7.87 10.97 -4.05
C LEU A 50 7.07 10.08 -3.11
N THR A 51 7.20 10.28 -1.80
CA THR A 51 6.46 9.50 -0.79
C THR A 51 4.96 9.76 -0.88
N LEU A 52 4.55 11.03 -0.98
CA LEU A 52 3.14 11.39 -1.15
C LEU A 52 2.60 10.88 -2.49
N LYS A 53 3.37 11.01 -3.57
CA LYS A 53 2.98 10.48 -4.88
C LYS A 53 2.78 8.97 -4.84
N ASP A 54 3.72 8.19 -4.27
CA ASP A 54 3.60 6.73 -4.12
C ASP A 54 2.43 6.33 -3.22
N LEU A 55 2.15 7.13 -2.17
CA LEU A 55 0.99 6.92 -1.30
C LEU A 55 -0.33 7.00 -2.10
N PHE A 56 -0.51 8.05 -2.91
CA PHE A 56 -1.75 8.28 -3.64
C PHE A 56 -1.88 7.45 -4.92
N ASP A 57 -0.79 7.23 -5.66
CA ASP A 57 -0.79 6.42 -6.90
C ASP A 57 -0.90 4.92 -6.61
N ASN A 58 -0.23 4.43 -5.56
CA ASN A 58 -0.04 3.00 -5.35
C ASN A 58 -0.70 2.50 -4.08
N THR A 59 -0.37 3.10 -2.94
CA THR A 59 -0.73 2.50 -1.63
C THR A 59 -2.23 2.61 -1.33
N ILE A 60 -2.82 3.79 -1.48
CA ILE A 60 -4.25 4.00 -1.20
C ILE A 60 -5.14 3.17 -2.14
N PRO A 61 -4.94 3.20 -3.47
CA PRO A 61 -5.71 2.35 -4.38
C PRO A 61 -5.58 0.87 -4.04
N LEU A 62 -4.37 0.38 -3.77
CA LEU A 62 -4.14 -1.02 -3.41
C LEU A 62 -4.93 -1.42 -2.15
N VAL A 63 -4.91 -0.60 -1.09
CA VAL A 63 -5.63 -0.89 0.15
C VAL A 63 -7.14 -0.93 -0.06
N LEU A 64 -7.68 -0.03 -0.88
CA LEU A 64 -9.11 -0.01 -1.20
C LEU A 64 -9.53 -1.19 -2.09
N ASP A 65 -8.71 -1.52 -3.08
CA ASP A 65 -9.12 -2.40 -4.16
C ASP A 65 -8.75 -3.88 -3.92
N ILE A 66 -7.67 -4.19 -3.19
CA ILE A 66 -7.16 -5.57 -3.04
C ILE A 66 -8.24 -6.57 -2.62
N TYR A 67 -9.04 -6.21 -1.62
CA TYR A 67 -10.13 -7.07 -1.15
C TYR A 67 -11.45 -6.72 -1.83
N ALA A 68 -11.83 -5.45 -1.84
CA ALA A 68 -13.16 -5.03 -2.28
C ALA A 68 -13.40 -5.23 -3.78
N VAL A 69 -12.34 -5.20 -4.59
CA VAL A 69 -12.40 -5.31 -6.04
C VAL A 69 -11.72 -6.57 -6.53
N LEU A 70 -10.42 -6.74 -6.27
CA LEU A 70 -9.61 -7.81 -6.89
C LEU A 70 -10.00 -9.19 -6.35
N PHE A 71 -9.97 -9.37 -5.03
CA PHE A 71 -10.39 -10.62 -4.40
C PHE A 71 -11.85 -10.96 -4.70
N ARG A 72 -12.76 -9.98 -4.58
CA ARG A 72 -14.21 -10.19 -4.73
C ARG A 72 -14.67 -10.42 -6.16
N SER A 73 -13.96 -9.87 -7.15
CA SER A 73 -14.22 -10.15 -8.57
C SER A 73 -13.70 -11.52 -9.01
N GLY A 74 -12.82 -12.14 -8.21
CA GLY A 74 -12.17 -13.40 -8.56
C GLY A 74 -11.00 -13.23 -9.53
N ASP A 75 -10.49 -12.00 -9.72
CA ASP A 75 -9.29 -11.75 -10.51
C ASP A 75 -8.05 -12.23 -9.74
N PHE A 76 -7.75 -13.51 -9.92
CA PHE A 76 -6.68 -14.18 -9.19
C PHE A 76 -5.29 -13.60 -9.48
N GLU A 77 -4.97 -13.31 -10.75
CA GLU A 77 -3.64 -12.83 -11.11
C GLU A 77 -3.41 -11.41 -10.57
N ALA A 78 -4.40 -10.51 -10.70
CA ALA A 78 -4.31 -9.18 -10.11
C ALA A 78 -4.28 -9.20 -8.57
N TYR A 79 -5.01 -10.14 -7.94
CA TYR A 79 -4.96 -10.35 -6.50
C TYR A 79 -3.59 -10.86 -6.05
N LEU A 80 -3.00 -11.82 -6.75
CA LEU A 80 -1.67 -12.37 -6.47
C LEU A 80 -0.59 -11.29 -6.57
N GLU A 81 -0.62 -10.48 -7.63
CA GLU A 81 0.25 -9.32 -7.78
C GLU A 81 0.06 -8.33 -6.63
N SER A 82 -1.18 -8.10 -6.21
CA SER A 82 -1.50 -7.22 -5.09
C SER A 82 -0.96 -7.74 -3.76
N CYS A 83 -0.94 -9.05 -3.52
CA CYS A 83 -0.28 -9.64 -2.35
C CYS A 83 1.22 -9.34 -2.33
N PHE A 84 1.90 -9.41 -3.48
CA PHE A 84 3.29 -8.96 -3.59
C PHE A 84 3.45 -7.48 -3.29
N ARG A 85 2.59 -6.62 -3.85
CA ARG A 85 2.64 -5.16 -3.60
C ARG A 85 2.42 -4.84 -2.12
N VAL A 86 1.46 -5.49 -1.46
CA VAL A 86 1.23 -5.36 -0.01
C VAL A 86 2.47 -5.78 0.78
N TRP A 87 3.13 -6.87 0.38
CA TRP A 87 4.38 -7.27 1.00
C TRP A 87 5.47 -6.20 0.84
N THR A 88 5.63 -5.60 -0.35
CA THR A 88 6.62 -4.51 -0.54
C THR A 88 6.37 -3.32 0.37
N ILE A 89 5.10 -2.97 0.62
CA ILE A 89 4.72 -1.93 1.58
C ILE A 89 5.13 -2.34 2.99
N PHE A 90 4.82 -3.56 3.41
CA PHE A 90 5.22 -4.04 4.74
C PHE A 90 6.72 -4.06 4.93
N LEU A 91 7.49 -4.42 3.90
CA LEU A 91 8.95 -4.37 3.92
C LEU A 91 9.45 -2.91 4.04
N LYS A 92 8.98 -2.00 3.17
CA LYS A 92 9.36 -0.58 3.19
C LYS A 92 9.10 0.07 4.55
N PHE A 93 7.94 -0.21 5.17
CA PHE A 93 7.56 0.33 6.48
C PHE A 93 8.02 -0.53 7.67
N SER A 94 8.91 -1.51 7.46
CA SER A 94 9.45 -2.36 8.52
C SER A 94 8.39 -3.01 9.43
N ARG A 95 7.26 -3.43 8.85
CA ARG A 95 6.11 -4.00 9.57
C ARG A 95 6.35 -5.47 9.95
N ARG A 96 7.22 -5.69 10.93
CA ARG A 96 7.72 -7.03 11.37
C ARG A 96 6.63 -8.07 11.63
N ASN A 97 5.45 -7.66 12.07
CA ASN A 97 4.34 -8.57 12.38
C ASN A 97 3.58 -9.07 11.15
N TYR A 98 3.71 -8.39 10.01
CA TYR A 98 2.90 -8.63 8.82
C TYR A 98 3.71 -9.09 7.62
N THR A 99 5.02 -8.86 7.59
CA THR A 99 5.89 -9.19 6.44
C THR A 99 5.91 -10.67 6.07
N LYS A 100 5.62 -11.58 7.01
CA LYS A 100 5.64 -13.03 6.76
C LYS A 100 4.36 -13.57 6.13
N ALA A 101 3.21 -12.96 6.40
CA ALA A 101 1.92 -13.53 5.99
C ALA A 101 1.72 -13.53 4.46
N PRO A 102 2.00 -12.43 3.72
CA PRO A 102 1.97 -12.47 2.26
C PRO A 102 2.97 -13.47 1.67
N LEU A 103 4.18 -13.57 2.23
CA LEU A 103 5.19 -14.51 1.72
C LEU A 103 4.78 -15.97 1.91
N MET A 104 4.13 -16.31 3.04
CA MET A 104 3.56 -17.65 3.25
C MET A 104 2.51 -17.97 2.18
N PHE A 105 1.56 -17.05 1.95
CA PHE A 105 0.54 -17.23 0.93
C PHE A 105 1.16 -17.43 -0.46
N LEU A 106 2.12 -16.59 -0.84
CA LEU A 106 2.82 -16.68 -2.12
C LEU A 106 3.60 -17.99 -2.25
N SER A 107 4.26 -18.43 -1.17
CA SER A 107 4.97 -19.71 -1.11
C SER A 107 4.02 -20.89 -1.36
N ASP A 108 2.83 -20.88 -0.77
CA ASP A 108 1.83 -21.94 -0.97
C ASP A 108 1.35 -21.98 -2.43
N ILE A 109 1.05 -20.80 -3.02
CA ILE A 109 0.67 -20.70 -4.43
C ILE A 109 1.76 -21.27 -5.35
N PHE A 110 3.02 -20.86 -5.17
CA PHE A 110 4.12 -21.36 -6.00
C PHE A 110 4.40 -22.84 -5.79
N TYR A 111 4.27 -23.33 -4.56
CA TYR A 111 4.37 -24.75 -4.28
C TYR A 111 3.29 -25.55 -5.01
N TRP A 112 2.04 -25.08 -4.99
CA TRP A 112 0.96 -25.76 -5.71
C TRP A 112 1.12 -25.69 -7.23
N GLU A 113 1.64 -24.59 -7.76
CA GLU A 113 1.95 -24.45 -9.18
C GLU A 113 3.03 -25.45 -9.62
N LEU A 114 4.15 -25.51 -8.88
CA LEU A 114 5.25 -26.45 -9.16
C LEU A 114 4.80 -27.91 -9.13
N ASN A 115 3.91 -28.26 -8.19
CA ASN A 115 3.41 -29.63 -8.03
C ASN A 115 2.12 -29.92 -8.80
N GLN A 116 1.62 -28.97 -9.60
CA GLN A 116 0.34 -29.09 -10.31
C GLN A 116 -0.83 -29.51 -9.40
N HIS A 117 -0.83 -29.01 -8.16
CA HIS A 117 -1.81 -29.43 -7.17
C HIS A 117 -3.21 -28.89 -7.53
N PRO A 118 -4.27 -29.73 -7.49
CA PRO A 118 -5.61 -29.35 -7.97
C PRO A 118 -6.23 -28.17 -7.21
N ILE A 119 -5.80 -27.92 -5.97
CA ILE A 119 -6.25 -26.79 -5.16
C ILE A 119 -6.00 -25.43 -5.84
N LEU A 120 -4.93 -25.30 -6.63
CA LEU A 120 -4.63 -24.06 -7.34
C LEU A 120 -5.74 -23.76 -8.36
N GLY A 121 -6.21 -24.78 -9.08
CA GLY A 121 -7.35 -24.65 -9.99
C GLY A 121 -8.62 -24.23 -9.25
N THR A 122 -8.88 -24.80 -8.08
CA THR A 122 -10.02 -24.41 -7.23
C THR A 122 -9.90 -22.95 -6.77
N ILE A 123 -8.74 -22.52 -6.28
CA ILE A 123 -8.53 -21.14 -5.82
C ILE A 123 -8.66 -20.16 -6.98
N LYS A 124 -8.08 -20.44 -8.15
CA LYS A 124 -8.20 -19.59 -9.34
C LYS A 124 -9.66 -19.44 -9.79
N ALA A 125 -10.44 -20.53 -9.76
CA ALA A 125 -11.85 -20.51 -10.20
C ALA A 125 -12.79 -19.90 -9.16
N GLU A 126 -12.46 -20.01 -7.87
CA GLU A 126 -13.40 -19.78 -6.76
C GLU A 126 -12.84 -18.86 -5.68
N LEU A 127 -11.87 -18.00 -6.02
CA LEU A 127 -11.20 -17.10 -5.08
C LEU A 127 -12.16 -16.38 -4.13
N PRO A 128 -13.28 -15.76 -4.58
CA PRO A 128 -14.19 -15.05 -3.69
C PRO A 128 -14.86 -15.93 -2.63
N LYS A 129 -14.93 -17.26 -2.83
CA LYS A 129 -15.50 -18.21 -1.87
C LYS A 129 -14.64 -18.37 -0.62
N PHE A 130 -13.34 -18.07 -0.70
CA PHE A 130 -12.38 -18.13 0.42
C PHE A 130 -12.43 -16.89 1.32
N SER A 131 -13.64 -16.45 1.70
CA SER A 131 -13.83 -15.22 2.49
C SER A 131 -13.64 -15.44 3.99
N ASP A 132 -13.11 -14.43 4.70
CA ASP A 132 -13.04 -14.43 6.17
C ASP A 132 -14.41 -14.61 6.81
N SER A 133 -15.47 -14.03 6.23
CA SER A 133 -16.83 -14.23 6.73
C SER A 133 -17.20 -15.71 6.78
N THR A 134 -16.75 -16.51 5.80
CA THR A 134 -17.02 -17.94 5.79
C THR A 134 -16.40 -18.63 6.99
N VAL A 135 -15.13 -18.32 7.23
CA VAL A 135 -14.31 -18.85 8.33
C VAL A 135 -14.87 -18.38 9.67
N GLU A 136 -15.14 -17.09 9.84
CA GLU A 136 -15.69 -16.50 11.07
C GLU A 136 -17.06 -17.08 11.43
N ILE A 137 -17.95 -17.26 10.44
CA ILE A 137 -19.26 -17.89 10.64
C ILE A 137 -19.08 -19.34 11.10
N PHE A 138 -18.21 -20.11 10.42
CA PHE A 138 -17.92 -21.49 10.80
C PHE A 138 -17.36 -21.60 12.22
N HIS A 139 -16.34 -20.80 12.55
CA HIS A 139 -15.77 -20.73 13.91
C HIS A 139 -16.79 -20.28 14.95
N SER A 140 -17.75 -19.42 14.59
CA SER A 140 -18.82 -19.00 15.49
C SER A 140 -19.80 -20.14 15.78
N PHE A 141 -20.13 -20.97 14.78
CA PHE A 141 -20.91 -22.19 15.02
C PHE A 141 -20.17 -23.22 15.86
N LEU A 142 -18.88 -23.44 15.57
CA LEU A 142 -18.02 -24.33 16.35
C LEU A 142 -17.98 -23.88 17.81
N ARG A 143 -17.73 -22.58 18.08
CA ARG A 143 -17.73 -22.01 19.45
C ARG A 143 -19.08 -22.14 20.16
N ARG A 144 -20.20 -21.97 19.46
CA ARG A 144 -21.55 -22.12 20.06
C ARG A 144 -21.87 -23.57 20.42
N GLY A 145 -21.37 -24.53 19.65
CA GLY A 145 -21.67 -25.95 19.83
C GLY A 145 -20.65 -26.72 20.66
N THR A 146 -19.60 -26.06 21.13
CA THR A 146 -18.51 -26.69 21.90
C THR A 146 -18.39 -26.01 23.26
N GLN A 147 -17.81 -26.72 24.23
CA GLN A 147 -17.55 -26.22 25.58
C GLN A 147 -16.06 -25.95 25.76
N LYS A 148 -15.69 -25.19 26.81
CA LYS A 148 -14.28 -24.81 27.09
C LYS A 148 -13.32 -26.01 27.22
N HIS A 149 -13.83 -27.19 27.54
CA HIS A 149 -13.05 -28.42 27.75
C HIS A 149 -13.39 -29.51 26.72
N THR A 150 -13.98 -29.15 25.58
CA THR A 150 -14.22 -30.09 24.48
C THR A 150 -12.88 -30.57 23.92
N ASP A 151 -12.72 -31.88 23.85
CA ASP A 151 -11.50 -32.51 23.36
C ASP A 151 -11.35 -32.37 21.83
N ALA A 152 -10.13 -32.53 21.32
CA ALA A 152 -9.80 -32.37 19.91
C ALA A 152 -10.65 -33.28 19.00
N ASP A 153 -10.85 -34.54 19.37
CA ASP A 153 -11.65 -35.48 18.58
C ASP A 153 -13.12 -35.08 18.51
N GLN A 154 -13.65 -34.50 19.59
CA GLN A 154 -15.01 -33.99 19.65
C GLN A 154 -15.17 -32.73 18.80
N LEU A 155 -14.17 -31.84 18.81
CA LEU A 155 -14.11 -30.67 17.93
C LEU A 155 -14.11 -31.07 16.45
N ILE A 156 -13.29 -32.06 16.08
CA ILE A 156 -13.21 -32.58 14.71
C ILE A 156 -14.56 -33.16 14.28
N LYS A 157 -15.16 -34.03 15.10
CA LYS A 157 -16.48 -34.64 14.82
C LYS A 157 -17.56 -33.58 14.67
N TYR A 158 -17.57 -32.57 15.53
CA TYR A 158 -18.56 -31.48 15.46
C TYR A 158 -18.34 -30.57 14.24
N GLY A 159 -17.08 -30.33 13.85
CA GLY A 159 -16.75 -29.63 12.61
C GLY A 159 -17.30 -30.35 11.37
N HIS A 160 -17.12 -31.67 11.29
CA HIS A 160 -17.71 -32.49 10.22
C HIS A 160 -19.24 -32.43 10.24
N TYR A 161 -19.87 -32.43 11.41
CA TYR A 161 -21.32 -32.31 11.55
C TYR A 161 -21.85 -30.95 11.06
N ILE A 162 -21.18 -29.85 11.40
CA ILE A 162 -21.53 -28.50 10.88
C ILE A 162 -21.43 -28.49 9.35
N ASN A 163 -20.35 -29.06 8.81
CA ASN A 163 -20.12 -29.13 7.38
C ASN A 163 -21.25 -29.92 6.68
N LEU A 164 -21.58 -31.12 7.18
CA LEU A 164 -22.63 -31.95 6.62
C LEU A 164 -24.02 -31.26 6.64
N LEU A 165 -24.41 -30.65 7.77
CA LEU A 165 -25.74 -30.09 7.91
C LEU A 165 -25.97 -28.77 7.18
N ARG A 166 -24.93 -27.96 6.98
CA ARG A 166 -25.07 -26.59 6.48
C ARG A 166 -24.39 -26.34 5.14
N LEU A 167 -23.51 -27.24 4.70
CA LEU A 167 -22.72 -27.09 3.47
C LEU A 167 -23.16 -28.03 2.35
N ASP A 168 -24.12 -28.94 2.58
CA ASP A 168 -24.67 -29.77 1.50
C ASP A 168 -25.66 -28.98 0.60
N SER A 169 -25.16 -28.71 -0.60
CA SER A 169 -25.80 -28.28 -1.86
C SER A 169 -26.59 -26.94 -1.93
N SER A 170 -27.36 -26.48 -0.94
CA SER A 170 -28.12 -25.21 -1.04
C SER A 170 -27.90 -24.21 0.11
N GLY A 171 -27.71 -24.71 1.34
CA GLY A 171 -27.55 -23.88 2.53
C GLY A 171 -26.27 -23.03 2.56
N PHE A 172 -25.20 -23.45 1.87
CA PHE A 172 -23.95 -22.69 1.81
C PHE A 172 -24.07 -21.40 0.99
N ARG A 173 -24.82 -21.38 -0.11
CA ARG A 173 -25.00 -20.14 -0.86
C ARG A 173 -25.94 -19.18 -0.12
N GLU A 174 -27.03 -19.69 0.45
CA GLU A 174 -28.04 -18.85 1.10
C GLU A 174 -27.56 -18.23 2.42
N ASN A 175 -26.76 -18.96 3.22
CA ASN A 175 -26.23 -18.43 4.48
C ASN A 175 -25.02 -17.49 4.30
N PHE A 176 -24.36 -17.52 3.14
CA PHE A 176 -23.09 -16.80 2.90
C PHE A 176 -23.21 -15.71 1.80
N ALA A 177 -24.29 -15.71 1.00
CA ALA A 177 -24.59 -14.62 0.06
C ALA A 177 -25.22 -13.38 0.73
N HIS A 178 -25.78 -13.54 1.94
CA HIS A 178 -26.46 -12.46 2.67
C HIS A 178 -25.67 -11.99 3.88
N THR A 179 -24.49 -11.41 3.68
CA THR A 179 -23.86 -10.60 4.74
C THR A 179 -23.11 -9.44 4.14
N SER A 180 -23.85 -8.34 3.94
CA SER A 180 -23.39 -7.06 4.42
C SER A 180 -24.53 -6.05 4.33
N SER A 181 -25.28 -5.90 5.41
CA SER A 181 -25.93 -4.63 5.72
C SER A 181 -24.82 -3.63 6.05
N TRP A 182 -24.05 -3.19 5.03
CA TRP A 182 -23.16 -2.05 5.19
C TRP A 182 -24.00 -0.93 5.79
N ALA A 183 -23.53 -0.41 6.92
CA ALA A 183 -24.17 0.70 7.61
C ALA A 183 -24.56 1.75 6.55
N LYS A 184 -25.81 2.20 6.61
CA LYS A 184 -26.35 3.25 5.74
C LYS A 184 -25.35 4.40 5.77
N TYR A 185 -24.63 4.61 4.68
CA TYR A 185 -23.54 5.59 4.64
C TYR A 185 -24.14 6.95 4.94
N GLU A 186 -23.64 7.64 5.97
CA GLU A 186 -24.25 8.89 6.47
C GLU A 186 -24.10 10.05 5.48
N TYR A 187 -23.28 9.88 4.43
CA TYR A 187 -22.98 10.89 3.44
C TYR A 187 -23.72 10.62 2.13
N SER A 188 -24.38 11.65 1.60
CA SER A 188 -24.94 11.64 0.26
C SER A 188 -23.83 11.77 -0.80
N VAL A 189 -24.15 11.47 -2.06
CA VAL A 189 -23.23 11.67 -3.20
C VAL A 189 -22.76 13.13 -3.31
N GLN A 190 -23.64 14.08 -2.98
CA GLN A 190 -23.29 15.50 -2.97
C GLN A 190 -22.27 15.83 -1.87
N ASP A 191 -22.45 15.25 -0.68
CA ASP A 191 -21.49 15.44 0.42
C ASP A 191 -20.12 14.88 0.06
N ILE A 192 -20.06 13.67 -0.53
CA ILE A 192 -18.81 13.08 -0.99
C ILE A 192 -18.13 13.97 -2.03
N THR A 193 -18.88 14.50 -3.00
CA THR A 193 -18.33 15.40 -4.03
C THR A 193 -17.74 16.67 -3.40
N GLN A 194 -18.41 17.27 -2.42
CA GLN A 194 -17.89 18.45 -1.72
C GLN A 194 -16.63 18.13 -0.89
N LEU A 195 -16.61 16.97 -0.22
CA LEU A 195 -15.45 16.50 0.54
C LEU A 195 -14.26 16.21 -0.37
N THR A 196 -14.50 15.63 -1.56
CA THR A 196 -13.47 15.40 -2.59
C THR A 196 -12.88 16.72 -3.05
N LYS A 197 -13.68 17.74 -3.36
CA LYS A 197 -13.17 19.07 -3.76
C LYS A 197 -12.32 19.72 -2.67
N LYS A 198 -12.76 19.66 -1.40
CA LYS A 198 -11.95 20.15 -0.27
C LYS A 198 -10.64 19.38 -0.14
N SER A 199 -10.70 18.06 -0.33
CA SER A 199 -9.51 17.19 -0.33
C SER A 199 -8.55 17.58 -1.45
N ALA A 200 -9.06 17.88 -2.66
CA ALA A 200 -8.26 18.32 -3.79
C ALA A 200 -7.52 19.64 -3.50
N CYS A 201 -8.21 20.63 -2.92
CA CYS A 201 -7.58 21.88 -2.48
C CYS A 201 -6.46 21.63 -1.46
N PHE A 202 -6.69 20.74 -0.48
CA PHE A 202 -5.67 20.37 0.50
C PHE A 202 -4.44 19.75 -0.16
N LEU A 203 -4.64 18.80 -1.09
CA LEU A 203 -3.53 18.16 -1.81
C LEU A 203 -2.72 19.18 -2.62
N LEU A 204 -3.39 20.05 -3.38
CA LEU A 204 -2.73 21.11 -4.14
C LEU A 204 -1.90 22.02 -3.25
N GLN A 205 -2.42 22.41 -2.08
CA GLN A 205 -1.68 23.21 -1.11
C GLN A 205 -0.43 22.47 -0.62
N CYS A 206 -0.56 21.19 -0.22
CA CYS A 206 0.58 20.39 0.23
C CYS A 206 1.69 20.31 -0.85
N PHE A 207 1.33 20.04 -2.10
CA PHE A 207 2.31 19.95 -3.17
C PHE A 207 2.90 21.32 -3.53
N SER A 208 2.10 22.39 -3.52
CA SER A 208 2.60 23.77 -3.73
C SER A 208 3.63 24.17 -2.68
N ASP A 209 3.42 23.78 -1.41
CA ASP A 209 4.35 24.04 -0.33
C ASP A 209 5.68 23.28 -0.54
N ILE A 210 5.62 22.03 -0.99
CA ILE A 210 6.81 21.25 -1.37
C ILE A 210 7.54 21.92 -2.53
N TYR A 211 6.84 22.31 -3.58
CA TYR A 211 7.45 22.99 -4.74
C TYR A 211 8.15 24.29 -4.33
N THR A 212 7.51 25.10 -3.48
CA THR A 212 8.10 26.35 -3.00
C THR A 212 9.39 26.11 -2.21
N ARG A 213 9.42 25.04 -1.38
CA ARG A 213 10.63 24.64 -0.63
C ARG A 213 11.75 24.13 -1.55
N VAL A 214 11.42 23.28 -2.53
CA VAL A 214 12.40 22.60 -3.38
C VAL A 214 13.00 23.53 -4.45
N PHE A 215 12.19 24.41 -5.04
CA PHE A 215 12.60 25.22 -6.19
C PHE A 215 12.84 26.70 -5.87
N HIS A 216 12.74 27.11 -4.60
CA HIS A 216 12.99 28.47 -4.12
C HIS A 216 12.24 29.60 -4.88
N HIS A 217 11.13 29.27 -5.56
CA HIS A 217 10.31 30.21 -6.32
C HIS A 217 8.86 30.20 -5.81
N ASN A 218 8.24 31.38 -5.72
CA ASN A 218 6.84 31.60 -5.38
C ASN A 218 5.92 31.06 -6.49
N LEU A 219 5.77 29.74 -6.62
CA LEU A 219 4.84 29.13 -7.56
C LEU A 219 3.55 28.77 -6.82
N LEU A 220 2.57 29.66 -6.97
CA LEU A 220 1.21 29.46 -6.49
C LEU A 220 0.48 28.61 -7.53
N ILE A 221 0.30 27.32 -7.26
CA ILE A 221 -0.53 26.46 -8.13
C ILE A 221 -1.99 26.88 -7.91
N SER A 222 -2.52 27.73 -8.79
CA SER A 222 -3.93 28.13 -8.77
C SER A 222 -4.68 27.53 -9.96
N LEU A 223 -5.78 26.82 -9.70
CA LEU A 223 -6.79 26.52 -10.73
C LEU A 223 -7.88 27.62 -10.74
N PRO A 224 -8.40 28.01 -11.91
CA PRO A 224 -9.53 28.92 -12.00
C PRO A 224 -10.80 28.20 -11.53
N LEU A 225 -11.33 28.65 -10.40
CA LEU A 225 -12.60 28.20 -9.87
C LEU A 225 -13.71 28.72 -10.81
N GLN A 226 -14.35 27.84 -11.60
CA GLN A 226 -15.63 28.20 -12.23
C GLN A 226 -16.70 28.28 -11.15
N THR A 227 -16.92 29.48 -10.62
CA THR A 227 -18.12 29.81 -9.85
C THR A 227 -19.25 30.12 -10.83
N TYR A 228 -20.28 29.28 -10.87
CA TYR A 228 -21.59 29.69 -11.39
C TYR A 228 -22.40 30.37 -10.27
N PRO A 229 -23.24 31.37 -10.60
CA PRO A 229 -23.59 32.44 -9.68
C PRO A 229 -24.72 32.04 -8.74
N SER A 230 -24.51 32.26 -7.44
CA SER A 230 -25.63 32.45 -6.52
C SER A 230 -26.08 33.91 -6.60
N SER A 231 -27.35 34.11 -6.87
CA SER A 231 -27.99 35.40 -6.94
C SER A 231 -27.87 36.17 -5.61
N SER A 232 -27.08 37.24 -5.57
CA SER A 232 -27.46 38.47 -4.88
C SER A 232 -26.50 39.59 -5.26
N LYS A 233 -27.09 40.71 -5.67
CA LYS A 233 -26.42 41.96 -6.03
C LYS A 233 -25.70 42.53 -4.80
N ARG A 234 -24.42 42.86 -4.94
CA ARG A 234 -23.85 44.18 -4.57
C ARG A 234 -22.45 44.31 -5.17
N LYS A 235 -22.29 45.37 -5.96
CA LYS A 235 -21.05 45.80 -6.61
C LYS A 235 -20.00 46.16 -5.57
N HIS A 236 -18.77 45.65 -5.77
CA HIS A 236 -17.57 46.41 -5.52
C HIS A 236 -16.57 46.05 -6.63
N GLU A 237 -16.21 47.04 -7.44
CA GLU A 237 -15.13 46.94 -8.43
C GLU A 237 -13.80 46.87 -7.68
N GLU A 238 -13.03 45.82 -7.90
CA GLU A 238 -11.57 45.86 -7.78
C GLU A 238 -10.97 45.11 -8.98
N ASN A 239 -9.90 45.68 -9.52
CA ASN A 239 -9.41 45.51 -10.88
C ASN A 239 -8.99 44.06 -11.21
N PHE A 240 -9.63 43.47 -12.23
CA PHE A 240 -9.09 42.30 -12.92
C PHE A 240 -7.99 42.75 -13.89
N GLY A 241 -6.74 42.72 -13.43
CA GLY A 241 -5.57 42.82 -14.29
C GLY A 241 -5.46 41.56 -15.13
N THR A 242 -5.84 41.64 -16.41
CA THR A 242 -5.52 40.64 -17.43
C THR A 242 -4.02 40.63 -17.64
N PHE A 243 -3.32 39.60 -17.16
CA PHE A 243 -1.91 39.38 -17.50
C PHE A 243 -1.80 38.22 -18.49
N SER A 244 -1.26 38.54 -19.66
CA SER A 244 -0.91 37.58 -20.71
C SER A 244 0.16 36.62 -20.18
N LEU A 245 -0.06 35.31 -20.31
CA LEU A 245 1.02 34.31 -20.20
C LEU A 245 1.96 34.54 -21.39
N THR A 246 3.05 35.26 -21.14
CA THR A 246 4.22 35.13 -22.01
C THR A 246 4.82 33.77 -21.69
N ALA A 247 4.77 32.85 -22.65
CA ALA A 247 5.44 31.56 -22.55
C ALA A 247 6.89 31.80 -22.10
N MET A 248 7.25 31.29 -20.92
CA MET A 248 8.66 31.22 -20.53
C MET A 248 9.32 30.16 -21.41
N ASN A 249 9.83 30.60 -22.55
CA ASN A 249 10.96 29.94 -23.18
C ASN A 249 12.10 29.98 -22.17
N MET A 250 12.34 28.86 -21.50
CA MET A 250 13.59 28.65 -20.78
C MET A 250 14.73 28.71 -21.81
N PRO A 251 15.80 29.49 -21.59
CA PRO A 251 16.96 29.46 -22.46
C PRO A 251 17.55 28.04 -22.48
N GLU A 252 17.53 27.40 -23.65
CA GLU A 252 18.30 26.20 -23.94
C GLU A 252 19.81 26.53 -23.87
N ALA A 253 20.38 26.49 -22.67
CA ALA A 253 21.80 26.72 -22.44
C ALA A 253 22.14 26.10 -21.06
N GLN A 254 22.96 25.06 -20.87
CA GLN A 254 24.04 24.46 -21.67
C GLN A 254 24.20 22.98 -21.26
N LEU A 255 23.60 22.05 -21.99
CA LEU A 255 23.93 20.61 -21.91
C LEU A 255 24.38 20.05 -23.26
N TRP A 256 24.97 20.93 -24.07
CA TRP A 256 25.70 20.55 -25.27
C TRP A 256 27.12 20.21 -24.83
N HIS A 257 27.44 18.93 -24.69
CA HIS A 257 28.76 18.32 -25.00
C HIS A 257 28.80 16.89 -24.41
N LEU A 258 28.08 15.93 -25.01
CA LEU A 258 28.53 14.54 -25.17
C LEU A 258 27.64 13.80 -26.18
N PRO A 259 28.20 13.00 -27.11
CA PRO A 259 27.49 12.53 -28.28
C PRO A 259 26.88 11.14 -28.05
N LEU A 260 25.74 11.06 -27.36
CA LEU A 260 24.83 9.93 -27.46
C LEU A 260 23.41 10.49 -27.37
N GLY A 261 22.57 10.18 -28.37
CA GLY A 261 21.24 10.77 -28.54
C GLY A 261 20.43 10.82 -27.25
N PHE A 262 19.84 11.98 -26.97
CA PHE A 262 19.09 12.31 -25.76
C PHE A 262 17.96 11.31 -25.50
N SER A 263 18.25 10.21 -24.82
CA SER A 263 17.20 9.39 -24.22
C SER A 263 16.65 10.17 -23.01
N PRO A 264 15.34 10.42 -22.95
CA PRO A 264 14.75 11.15 -21.83
C PRO A 264 15.06 10.43 -20.51
N ILE A 265 15.34 11.19 -19.45
CA ILE A 265 15.55 10.64 -18.10
C ILE A 265 14.19 10.42 -17.45
N GLU A 266 14.04 9.29 -16.76
CA GLU A 266 12.84 8.92 -16.02
C GLU A 266 13.17 8.77 -14.53
N VAL A 267 12.40 9.45 -13.67
CA VAL A 267 12.45 9.30 -12.21
C VAL A 267 11.38 8.31 -11.80
N LEU A 268 11.78 7.18 -11.21
CA LEU A 268 10.84 6.16 -10.73
C LEU A 268 10.21 6.59 -9.40
N SER A 269 9.10 5.96 -9.00
CA SER A 269 8.46 6.22 -7.69
C SER A 269 9.37 5.95 -6.49
N CYS A 270 10.39 5.12 -6.67
CA CYS A 270 11.43 4.87 -5.68
C CYS A 270 12.57 5.91 -5.67
N GLY A 271 12.46 6.98 -6.47
CA GLY A 271 13.46 8.06 -6.58
C GLY A 271 14.69 7.74 -7.44
N HIS A 272 14.91 6.47 -7.79
CA HIS A 272 15.99 6.08 -8.70
C HIS A 272 15.72 6.60 -10.11
N THR A 273 16.79 7.04 -10.78
CA THR A 273 16.72 7.58 -12.14
C THR A 273 17.41 6.71 -13.16
N TYR A 274 16.78 6.59 -14.31
CA TYR A 274 17.34 5.87 -15.45
C TYR A 274 17.11 6.68 -16.72
N HIS A 275 17.98 6.51 -17.70
CA HIS A 275 17.60 6.80 -19.08
C HIS A 275 16.43 5.89 -19.46
N LYS A 276 15.38 6.43 -20.10
CA LYS A 276 14.21 5.66 -20.51
C LYS A 276 14.58 4.41 -21.33
N PHE A 277 15.57 4.54 -22.22
CA PHE A 277 16.09 3.41 -22.98
C PHE A 277 16.74 2.35 -22.07
N CYS A 278 17.58 2.76 -21.12
CA CYS A 278 18.20 1.84 -20.16
C CYS A 278 17.17 1.17 -19.24
N TYR A 279 16.16 1.92 -18.79
CA TYR A 279 15.08 1.38 -17.96
C TYR A 279 14.30 0.28 -18.70
N ASN A 280 13.94 0.54 -19.96
CA ASN A 280 13.26 -0.44 -20.80
C ASN A 280 14.15 -1.67 -21.08
N ASN A 281 15.45 -1.47 -21.34
CA ASN A 281 16.39 -2.58 -21.57
C ASN A 281 16.59 -3.45 -20.32
N ASN A 282 16.42 -2.88 -19.13
CA ASN A 282 16.42 -3.62 -17.87
C ASN A 282 15.07 -4.33 -17.59
N GLY A 283 14.16 -4.37 -18.57
CA GLY A 283 12.83 -4.97 -18.45
C GLY A 283 11.88 -4.16 -17.57
N SER A 284 12.05 -2.83 -17.53
CA SER A 284 11.28 -1.91 -16.68
C SER A 284 11.39 -2.23 -15.19
N LYS A 285 12.60 -2.61 -14.76
CA LYS A 285 12.91 -2.93 -13.36
C LYS A 285 13.91 -1.94 -12.80
N CYS A 286 13.65 -1.46 -11.59
CA CYS A 286 14.67 -0.75 -10.83
C CYS A 286 15.63 -1.76 -10.21
N LEU A 287 16.87 -1.80 -10.70
CA LEU A 287 17.89 -2.77 -10.23
C LEU A 287 18.24 -2.57 -8.75
N HIS A 288 18.28 -1.32 -8.27
CA HIS A 288 18.51 -1.02 -6.86
C HIS A 288 17.39 -1.56 -5.96
N CYS A 289 16.13 -1.33 -6.34
CA CYS A 289 15.00 -1.87 -5.59
C CYS A 289 14.92 -3.39 -5.69
N LEU A 290 15.28 -3.98 -6.83
CA LEU A 290 15.27 -5.43 -7.00
C LEU A 290 16.18 -6.11 -5.97
N ALA A 291 17.41 -5.62 -5.81
CA ALA A 291 18.35 -6.14 -4.81
C ALA A 291 17.79 -5.98 -3.38
N PHE A 292 17.22 -4.82 -3.05
CA PHE A 292 16.58 -4.60 -1.75
C PHE A 292 15.42 -5.57 -1.49
N LEU A 293 14.55 -5.80 -2.47
CA LEU A 293 13.44 -6.73 -2.36
C LEU A 293 13.95 -8.17 -2.21
N GLN A 294 14.95 -8.59 -2.98
CA GLN A 294 15.54 -9.93 -2.88
C GLN A 294 16.10 -10.19 -1.47
N ASN A 295 16.91 -9.27 -0.96
CA ASN A 295 17.44 -9.36 0.40
C ASN A 295 16.30 -9.43 1.44
N GLY A 296 15.26 -8.62 1.28
CA GLY A 296 14.09 -8.63 2.15
C GLY A 296 13.29 -9.93 2.11
N ILE A 297 13.26 -10.64 0.96
CA ILE A 297 12.67 -11.99 0.88
C ILE A 297 13.55 -12.96 1.67
N ASP A 298 14.85 -12.98 1.40
CA ASP A 298 15.79 -13.92 2.02
C ASP A 298 15.76 -13.80 3.55
N GLU A 299 15.84 -12.58 4.08
CA GLU A 299 15.79 -12.32 5.53
C GLU A 299 14.47 -12.81 6.16
N HIS A 300 13.34 -12.50 5.53
CA HIS A 300 12.03 -12.87 6.07
C HIS A 300 11.77 -14.38 5.96
N VAL A 301 12.20 -15.02 4.88
CA VAL A 301 12.09 -16.47 4.68
C VAL A 301 12.99 -17.21 5.68
N GLN A 302 14.25 -16.78 5.85
CA GLN A 302 15.13 -17.36 6.88
C GLN A 302 14.51 -17.22 8.28
N SER A 303 14.04 -16.02 8.63
CA SER A 303 13.38 -15.76 9.91
C SER A 303 12.11 -16.61 10.13
N LEU A 304 11.38 -16.92 9.06
CA LEU A 304 10.21 -17.79 9.06
C LEU A 304 10.62 -19.26 9.23
N GLN A 305 11.60 -19.75 8.48
CA GLN A 305 12.13 -21.11 8.60
C GLN A 305 12.67 -21.38 10.01
N GLU A 306 13.48 -20.46 10.55
CA GLU A 306 13.96 -20.56 11.94
C GLU A 306 12.80 -20.64 12.94
N SER A 307 11.74 -19.87 12.70
CA SER A 307 10.55 -19.85 13.55
C SER A 307 9.76 -21.16 13.51
N LEU A 308 9.77 -21.87 12.38
CA LEU A 308 9.08 -23.14 12.18
C LEU A 308 9.90 -24.31 12.70
N LEU A 309 11.22 -24.30 12.46
CA LEU A 309 12.14 -25.39 12.80
C LEU A 309 12.61 -25.37 14.27
N ASN A 310 12.62 -24.20 14.91
CA ASN A 310 13.10 -24.05 16.30
C ASN A 310 12.04 -23.39 17.22
N PRO A 311 10.89 -24.05 17.46
CA PRO A 311 9.80 -23.48 18.26
C PRO A 311 10.20 -23.14 19.70
N ASP A 312 11.17 -23.87 20.29
CA ASP A 312 11.57 -23.67 21.69
C ASP A 312 12.49 -22.45 21.92
N LYS A 313 13.27 -22.02 20.92
CA LYS A 313 14.05 -20.77 21.01
C LYS A 313 13.16 -19.53 21.09
N LYS A 314 11.94 -19.61 20.55
CA LYS A 314 10.94 -18.53 20.60
C LYS A 314 10.41 -18.26 22.01
N LYS A 315 10.23 -19.29 22.85
CA LYS A 315 9.77 -19.11 24.25
C LYS A 315 10.75 -18.26 25.07
N ASN A 316 12.05 -18.41 24.83
CA ASN A 316 13.09 -17.63 25.50
C ASN A 316 13.24 -16.21 24.92
N LYS A 317 13.01 -16.02 23.62
CA LYS A 317 13.02 -14.68 22.99
C LYS A 317 11.77 -13.86 23.35
N LYS A 318 10.57 -14.47 23.37
CA LYS A 318 9.30 -13.82 23.79
C LYS A 318 9.33 -13.35 25.24
N LYS A 319 9.93 -14.11 26.16
CA LYS A 319 10.16 -13.68 27.57
C LYS A 319 11.09 -12.46 27.67
N LYS A 320 12.04 -12.31 26.74
CA LYS A 320 12.94 -11.14 26.67
C LYS A 320 12.29 -9.92 26.00
N THR A 321 11.39 -10.12 25.03
CA THR A 321 10.68 -9.02 24.36
C THR A 321 9.50 -8.50 25.18
N GLN A 322 8.74 -9.36 25.87
CA GLN A 322 7.64 -8.93 26.75
C GLN A 322 8.10 -8.08 27.95
N ALA A 323 9.36 -8.23 28.39
CA ALA A 323 9.93 -7.39 29.44
C ALA A 323 10.39 -6.00 28.95
N LYS A 324 10.45 -5.78 27.63
CA LYS A 324 10.73 -4.47 27.01
C LYS A 324 9.48 -3.81 26.39
N GLU A 325 8.41 -4.57 26.13
CA GLU A 325 7.16 -4.08 25.52
C GLU A 325 6.13 -3.52 26.52
N SER A 326 6.43 -3.48 27.83
CA SER A 326 5.53 -2.93 28.85
C SER A 326 5.79 -1.46 29.23
N GLU A 327 6.81 -0.82 28.66
CA GLU A 327 7.07 0.61 28.82
C GLU A 327 7.50 1.23 27.50
N GLU A 328 6.56 1.51 26.60
CA GLU A 328 6.77 2.46 25.51
C GLU A 328 5.42 3.04 25.08
N ASN A 329 5.04 4.12 25.78
CA ASN A 329 4.22 5.17 25.18
C ASN A 329 5.03 5.77 24.02
N ASN A 330 4.44 5.95 22.84
CA ASN A 330 5.07 6.69 21.75
C ASN A 330 5.60 8.05 22.26
N PRO A 331 6.82 8.42 21.85
CA PRO A 331 6.95 9.57 20.97
C PRO A 331 7.95 9.36 19.82
N CYS A 332 7.82 10.20 18.81
CA CYS A 332 8.68 10.32 17.64
C CYS A 332 10.17 10.47 17.97
N ASP A 333 11.00 10.06 17.00
CA ASP A 333 12.43 10.34 16.77
C ASP A 333 13.39 10.23 17.96
N ASN A 334 14.36 9.32 17.82
CA ASN A 334 15.77 9.69 17.93
C ASN A 334 16.61 8.80 17.02
N ASP A 335 17.49 9.47 16.26
CA ASP A 335 18.68 8.90 15.64
C ASP A 335 19.43 8.03 16.64
N ASP A 336 19.89 6.86 16.20
CA ASP A 336 21.04 6.21 16.83
C ASP A 336 21.84 5.42 15.78
N GLU A 337 23.15 5.51 16.00
CA GLU A 337 24.24 5.35 15.05
C GLU A 337 24.37 3.92 14.49
N ILE A 338 24.76 3.85 13.21
CA ILE A 338 25.16 2.61 12.55
C ILE A 338 26.55 2.21 13.05
N GLU A 339 26.62 1.16 13.88
CA GLU A 339 27.88 0.42 14.07
C GLU A 339 28.22 -0.41 12.81
N PRO A 340 29.48 -0.39 12.34
CA PRO A 340 29.87 -1.12 11.15
C PRO A 340 30.08 -2.61 11.47
N ILE A 341 29.18 -3.47 10.98
CA ILE A 341 29.38 -4.92 11.04
C ILE A 341 30.39 -5.33 9.95
N ASN A 342 31.60 -5.64 10.41
CA ASN A 342 32.72 -6.15 9.63
C ASN A 342 32.44 -7.60 9.16
N TYR A 343 32.18 -7.79 7.86
CA TYR A 343 32.04 -9.13 7.27
C TYR A 343 33.37 -9.63 6.68
N ARG A 344 33.72 -10.87 7.05
CA ARG A 344 34.86 -11.66 6.57
C ARG A 344 35.02 -11.60 5.04
N THR A 345 36.04 -10.89 4.62
CA THR A 345 36.50 -10.68 3.23
C THR A 345 37.05 -11.94 2.55
N SER A 346 37.32 -13.03 3.27
CA SER A 346 38.07 -14.16 2.69
C SER A 346 37.24 -15.15 1.86
N SER A 347 35.92 -15.14 1.96
CA SER A 347 35.07 -16.11 1.24
C SER A 347 34.74 -15.66 -0.19
N LEU A 348 34.69 -14.34 -0.43
CA LEU A 348 34.35 -13.76 -1.73
C LEU A 348 35.56 -13.73 -2.67
N GLU A 349 36.76 -13.46 -2.15
CA GLU A 349 38.00 -13.50 -2.95
C GLU A 349 38.35 -14.91 -3.46
N LYS A 350 37.94 -15.95 -2.72
CA LYS A 350 38.13 -17.34 -3.15
C LYS A 350 37.21 -17.69 -4.32
N ALA A 351 35.94 -17.28 -4.24
CA ALA A 351 34.97 -17.49 -5.32
C ALA A 351 35.32 -16.70 -6.59
N LEU A 352 35.86 -15.48 -6.45
CA LEU A 352 36.28 -14.66 -7.59
C LEU A 352 37.49 -15.24 -8.35
N ARG A 353 38.43 -15.89 -7.65
CA ARG A 353 39.58 -16.54 -8.31
C ARG A 353 39.19 -17.80 -9.06
N GLU A 354 38.25 -18.59 -8.53
CA GLU A 354 37.76 -19.81 -9.19
C GLU A 354 36.98 -19.49 -10.49
N PHE A 355 36.33 -18.32 -10.55
CA PHE A 355 35.57 -17.88 -11.72
C PHE A 355 36.44 -17.28 -12.85
N GLN A 356 37.63 -16.76 -12.53
CA GLN A 356 38.55 -16.16 -13.52
C GLN A 356 39.54 -17.16 -14.14
N SER A 357 39.53 -18.42 -13.69
CA SER A 357 40.40 -19.49 -14.19
C SER A 357 39.69 -20.53 -15.07
N GLN A 358 38.45 -20.25 -15.50
CA GLN A 358 37.74 -20.96 -16.58
C GLN A 358 37.59 -20.00 -17.77
#